data_AF-A0A6B2C1P4-F1
#
_entry.id   AF-A0A6B2C1P4-F1
#
_cell.length_a   1.000
_cell.length_b   1.000
_cell.length_c   1.000
_cell.angle_alpha   90.00
_cell.angle_beta   90.00
_cell.angle_gamma   90.00
#
_symmetry.space_group_name_H-M   'P 1'
#
loop_
_entity.id
_entity.type
_entity.pdbx_description
1 polymer ?
#
loop_
_entity_poly.entity_id
_entity_poly.type
_entity_poly.pdbx_seq_one_letter_code
_entity_poly.pdbx_strand_id
1 'polypeptide(L)'
;MVRRKAENILPERIITELITKLSSRKNLTEQEINEIVDLTIQTYLSSIVDPGEPVGTVTAQSIGEPGTQMTLRTFHYAGVRELNVTLGLPRLIEIVDARKTPSTPMMEIYLDEEHRYDKEKAMEVAKRIEHTRIENVARSVETDLLSNTIRIVLDKEMLADKGLTTDHVVKVLEKMKIGEVTKEDDYTVSVYLGENVDFQVLMKRRERILNARLKGIPGIKRAIIQERQGPSGTEYVIITDGSNLAQVLKVKGVDPRRVRTNNIHEVEEVLGIEAARRVIVEEIMNVLREQGLDVDIRHVYLVADIMTHTGRVRQIGRHGVVGQKESVLARAAFEMTTKYLFDAATRGEVDYIKGVTESVIVGQIVPVGTGFVELYLYGKGKGE
;
A
#
# COMPACT_ATOMS: atom_id res chain seq x y z
N MET A 1 41.59 -15.89 -5.44
CA MET A 1 41.45 -16.45 -6.80
C MET A 1 40.00 -16.42 -7.26
N VAL A 2 39.07 -17.04 -6.51
CA VAL A 2 37.62 -17.03 -6.76
C VAL A 2 37.03 -15.62 -6.91
N ARG A 3 37.36 -14.71 -5.98
CA ARG A 3 36.87 -13.31 -6.01
C ARG A 3 37.25 -12.58 -7.31
N ARG A 4 38.50 -12.70 -7.75
CA ARG A 4 39.02 -12.07 -8.98
C ARG A 4 38.33 -12.56 -10.27
N LYS A 5 37.93 -13.83 -10.35
CA LYS A 5 37.21 -14.37 -11.52
C LYS A 5 35.72 -14.01 -11.52
N ALA A 6 35.11 -13.91 -10.33
CA ALA A 6 33.67 -13.76 -10.18
C ALA A 6 33.19 -12.30 -9.97
N GLU A 7 34.07 -11.39 -9.53
CA GLU A 7 33.74 -10.01 -9.09
C GLU A 7 32.96 -9.17 -10.11
N ASN A 8 33.08 -9.45 -11.41
CA ASN A 8 32.40 -8.68 -12.46
C ASN A 8 31.20 -9.38 -13.12
N ILE A 9 30.93 -10.65 -12.77
CA ILE A 9 29.89 -11.45 -13.43
C ILE A 9 28.78 -11.80 -12.45
N LEU A 10 29.13 -12.18 -11.22
CA LEU A 10 28.18 -12.65 -10.22
C LEU A 10 27.84 -11.57 -9.20
N PRO A 11 26.60 -11.53 -8.68
CA PRO A 11 26.25 -10.70 -7.53
C PRO A 11 27.11 -11.00 -6.30
N GLU A 12 27.50 -9.97 -5.56
CA GLU A 12 28.36 -10.10 -4.36
C GLU A 12 27.81 -11.07 -3.30
N ARG A 13 26.48 -11.16 -3.18
CA ARG A 13 25.83 -12.12 -2.27
C ARG A 13 26.15 -13.56 -2.63
N ILE A 14 26.10 -13.91 -3.91
CA ILE A 14 26.41 -15.27 -4.40
C ILE A 14 27.89 -15.56 -4.19
N ILE A 15 28.77 -14.59 -4.46
CA ILE A 15 30.21 -14.72 -4.23
C ILE A 15 30.49 -14.99 -2.75
N THR A 16 29.86 -14.22 -1.85
CA THR A 16 30.03 -14.37 -0.40
C THR A 16 29.54 -15.72 0.09
N GLU A 17 28.38 -16.17 -0.38
CA GLU A 17 27.82 -17.48 -0.04
C GLU A 17 28.72 -18.62 -0.53
N LEU A 18 29.25 -18.50 -1.75
CA LEU A 18 30.14 -19.47 -2.36
C LEU A 18 31.47 -19.57 -1.59
N ILE A 19 32.06 -18.42 -1.20
CA ILE A 19 33.25 -18.40 -0.34
C ILE A 19 32.97 -19.08 1.01
N THR A 20 31.81 -18.79 1.62
CA THR A 20 31.45 -19.35 2.93
C THR A 20 31.27 -20.87 2.86
N LYS A 21 30.62 -21.38 1.80
CA LYS A 21 30.40 -22.82 1.57
C LYS A 21 31.66 -23.56 1.17
N LEU A 22 32.57 -22.94 0.42
CA LEU A 22 33.86 -23.54 0.08
C LEU A 22 34.80 -23.59 1.28
N SER A 23 34.81 -22.55 2.13
CA SER A 23 35.66 -22.49 3.33
C SER A 23 35.25 -23.50 4.41
N SER A 24 33.97 -23.89 4.46
CA SER A 24 33.47 -24.89 5.41
C SER A 24 33.77 -26.34 5.01
N ARG A 25 34.15 -26.58 3.75
CA ARG A 25 34.48 -27.92 3.23
C ARG A 25 36.00 -28.10 3.18
N LYS A 26 36.56 -28.90 4.11
CA LYS A 26 38.02 -29.10 4.27
C LYS A 26 38.69 -30.00 3.22
N ASN A 27 37.94 -30.63 2.32
CA ASN A 27 38.46 -31.63 1.37
C ASN A 27 38.22 -31.24 -0.10
N LEU A 28 38.67 -30.06 -0.53
CA LEU A 28 38.56 -29.63 -1.92
C LEU A 28 39.95 -29.28 -2.47
N THR A 29 40.27 -29.82 -3.64
CA THR A 29 41.46 -29.47 -4.40
C THR A 29 41.28 -28.13 -5.12
N GLU A 30 42.37 -27.44 -5.44
CA GLU A 30 42.31 -26.17 -6.18
C GLU A 30 41.65 -26.30 -7.58
N GLN A 31 41.71 -27.49 -8.18
CA GLN A 31 41.07 -27.79 -9.46
C GLN A 31 39.55 -27.87 -9.31
N GLU A 32 39.05 -28.63 -8.33
CA GLU A 32 37.61 -28.74 -8.04
C GLU A 32 37.00 -27.38 -7.68
N ILE A 33 37.76 -26.53 -6.96
CA ILE A 33 37.31 -25.16 -6.64
C ILE A 33 37.15 -24.33 -7.91
N ASN A 34 38.08 -24.42 -8.86
CA ASN A 34 37.97 -23.70 -10.12
C ASN A 34 36.80 -24.21 -10.96
N GLU A 35 36.58 -25.53 -11.03
CA GLU A 35 35.45 -26.12 -11.75
C GLU A 35 34.11 -25.67 -11.17
N ILE A 36 33.96 -25.64 -9.84
CA ILE A 36 32.73 -25.18 -9.19
C ILE A 36 32.45 -23.71 -9.54
N VAL A 37 33.49 -22.86 -9.53
CA VAL A 37 33.35 -21.44 -9.87
C VAL A 37 32.98 -21.28 -11.34
N ASP A 38 33.65 -21.99 -12.23
CA ASP A 38 33.39 -21.93 -13.68
C ASP A 38 31.97 -22.45 -14.00
N LEU A 39 31.51 -23.53 -13.34
CA LEU A 39 30.14 -24.04 -13.46
C LEU A 39 29.10 -23.05 -12.94
N THR A 40 29.38 -22.36 -11.83
CA THR A 40 28.49 -21.33 -11.26
C THR A 40 28.34 -20.16 -12.24
N ILE A 41 29.44 -19.74 -12.86
CA ILE A 41 29.43 -18.68 -13.88
C ILE A 41 28.64 -19.13 -15.11
N GLN A 42 28.88 -20.35 -15.61
CA GLN A 42 28.15 -20.90 -16.75
C GLN A 42 26.64 -20.97 -16.48
N THR A 43 26.25 -21.47 -15.31
CA THR A 43 24.84 -21.59 -14.92
C THR A 43 24.18 -20.21 -14.80
N TYR A 44 24.89 -19.22 -14.27
CA TYR A 44 24.38 -17.85 -14.20
C TYR A 44 24.17 -17.25 -15.58
N LEU A 45 25.17 -17.37 -16.48
CA LEU A 45 25.09 -16.85 -17.84
C LEU A 45 23.99 -17.53 -18.66
N SER A 46 23.78 -18.83 -18.48
CA SER A 46 22.70 -19.57 -19.14
C SER A 46 21.31 -19.29 -18.55
N SER A 47 21.23 -18.61 -17.41
CA SER A 47 19.97 -18.26 -16.74
C SER A 47 19.53 -16.82 -17.00
N ILE A 48 20.27 -16.06 -17.81
CA ILE A 48 19.89 -14.70 -18.22
C ILE A 48 18.72 -14.81 -19.19
N VAL A 49 17.77 -13.89 -19.08
CA VAL A 49 16.61 -13.82 -19.98
C VAL A 49 17.06 -13.54 -21.42
N ASP A 50 16.48 -14.25 -22.38
CA ASP A 50 16.77 -14.05 -23.79
C ASP A 50 16.24 -12.68 -24.27
N PRO A 51 17.06 -11.89 -25.01
CA PRO A 51 16.61 -10.64 -25.58
C PRO A 51 15.43 -10.85 -26.55
N GLY A 52 14.40 -10.01 -26.44
CA GLY A 52 13.19 -10.10 -27.25
C GLY A 52 12.03 -10.83 -26.59
N GLU A 53 12.24 -11.44 -25.42
CA GLU A 53 11.18 -12.09 -24.65
C GLU A 53 10.07 -11.09 -24.27
N PRO A 54 8.77 -11.39 -24.51
CA PRO A 54 7.66 -10.50 -24.16
C PRO A 54 7.35 -10.54 -22.65
N VAL A 55 8.29 -10.11 -21.82
CA VAL A 55 8.23 -10.16 -20.34
C VAL A 55 7.00 -9.44 -19.77
N GLY A 56 6.48 -8.41 -20.44
CA GLY A 56 5.26 -7.71 -20.03
C GLY A 56 4.02 -8.60 -20.12
N THR A 57 3.90 -9.39 -21.19
CA THR A 57 2.79 -10.34 -21.38
C THR A 57 2.86 -11.48 -20.38
N VAL A 58 4.05 -12.07 -20.22
CA VAL A 58 4.28 -13.16 -19.24
C VAL A 58 3.96 -12.67 -17.83
N THR A 59 4.44 -11.48 -17.46
CA THR A 59 4.16 -10.87 -16.15
C THR A 59 2.66 -10.66 -15.91
N ALA A 60 1.94 -10.13 -16.91
CA ALA A 60 0.50 -9.92 -16.80
C ALA A 60 -0.24 -11.25 -16.61
N GLN A 61 0.17 -12.31 -17.30
CA GLN A 61 -0.40 -13.66 -17.14
C GLN A 61 -0.06 -14.25 -15.77
N SER A 62 1.20 -14.23 -15.35
CA SER A 62 1.66 -14.81 -14.08
C SER A 62 1.02 -14.15 -12.86
N ILE A 63 0.72 -12.85 -12.92
CA ILE A 63 0.00 -12.15 -11.84
C ILE A 63 -1.52 -12.35 -11.95
N GLY A 64 -2.06 -12.49 -13.16
CA GLY A 64 -3.50 -12.63 -13.40
C GLY A 64 -4.04 -14.05 -13.20
N GLU A 65 -3.26 -15.08 -13.55
CA GLU A 65 -3.66 -16.50 -13.46
C GLU A 65 -4.07 -16.90 -12.04
N PRO A 66 -3.30 -16.56 -10.97
CA PRO A 66 -3.69 -16.87 -9.61
C PRO A 66 -5.00 -16.20 -9.20
N GLY A 67 -5.36 -15.06 -9.82
CA GLY A 67 -6.59 -14.35 -9.53
C GLY A 67 -7.85 -15.21 -9.69
N THR A 68 -7.85 -16.17 -10.62
CA THR A 68 -8.95 -17.13 -10.81
C THR A 68 -9.05 -18.15 -9.68
N GLN A 69 -7.95 -18.46 -9.01
CA GLN A 69 -7.85 -19.44 -7.93
C GLN A 69 -8.12 -18.81 -6.55
N MET A 70 -7.91 -17.49 -6.42
CA MET A 70 -8.09 -16.73 -5.18
C MET A 70 -9.56 -16.61 -4.72
N THR A 71 -10.53 -16.89 -5.60
CA THR A 71 -11.96 -16.80 -5.28
C THR A 71 -12.46 -17.90 -4.33
N LEU A 72 -11.72 -19.00 -4.15
CA LEU A 72 -12.19 -20.18 -3.39
C LEU A 72 -11.59 -20.34 -1.97
N ARG A 73 -10.64 -19.50 -1.54
CA ARG A 73 -9.85 -19.73 -0.30
C ARG A 73 -10.10 -18.78 0.88
N THR A 74 -11.17 -17.99 0.89
CA THR A 74 -11.29 -16.82 1.79
C THR A 74 -11.99 -17.02 3.15
N PHE A 75 -12.44 -18.21 3.55
CA PHE A 75 -13.37 -18.31 4.72
C PHE A 75 -12.92 -19.14 5.93
N HIS A 76 -11.69 -19.66 5.96
CA HIS A 76 -11.24 -20.49 7.09
C HIS A 76 -9.89 -20.03 7.67
N TYR A 77 -9.86 -18.83 8.26
CA TYR A 77 -8.82 -18.49 9.23
C TYR A 77 -9.49 -18.18 10.58
N ALA A 78 -9.70 -19.23 11.34
CA ALA A 78 -10.11 -19.12 12.74
C ALA A 78 -8.91 -18.63 13.57
N GLY A 79 -9.08 -17.53 14.31
CA GLY A 79 -8.31 -17.36 15.55
C GLY A 79 -7.94 -15.94 15.96
N VAL A 80 -7.29 -15.11 15.12
CA VAL A 80 -6.61 -13.90 15.65
C VAL A 80 -6.47 -12.76 14.62
N ARG A 81 -7.52 -12.40 13.89
CA ARG A 81 -7.56 -11.13 13.13
C ARG A 81 -8.94 -10.47 13.27
N GLU A 82 -9.15 -9.77 14.38
CA GLU A 82 -10.25 -8.80 14.59
C GLU A 82 -10.16 -7.56 13.66
N LEU A 83 -9.16 -7.52 12.77
CA LEU A 83 -9.00 -6.44 11.80
C LEU A 83 -9.70 -6.87 10.51
N ASN A 84 -10.72 -6.10 10.12
CA ASN A 84 -11.39 -6.20 8.83
C ASN A 84 -10.35 -5.88 7.73
N VAL A 85 -9.47 -6.81 7.38
CA VAL A 85 -8.55 -6.66 6.26
C VAL A 85 -9.29 -7.15 5.02
N THR A 86 -9.33 -6.33 3.97
CA THR A 86 -9.69 -6.85 2.64
C THR A 86 -8.63 -7.88 2.26
N LEU A 87 -8.97 -9.16 2.27
CA LEU A 87 -8.06 -10.25 1.94
C LEU A 87 -8.27 -10.73 0.50
N GLY A 88 -7.19 -11.21 -0.11
CA GLY A 88 -7.23 -11.89 -1.40
C GLY A 88 -7.37 -10.95 -2.61
N LEU A 89 -8.17 -11.37 -3.59
CA LEU A 89 -8.26 -10.72 -4.90
C LEU A 89 -8.75 -9.25 -4.85
N PRO A 90 -9.74 -8.86 -4.03
CA PRO A 90 -10.18 -7.46 -3.94
C PRO A 90 -9.02 -6.52 -3.58
N ARG A 91 -8.11 -6.96 -2.69
CA ARG A 91 -6.95 -6.16 -2.29
C ARG A 91 -5.95 -6.02 -3.42
N LEU A 92 -5.71 -7.09 -4.17
CA LEU A 92 -4.85 -7.05 -5.36
C LEU A 92 -5.38 -6.05 -6.40
N ILE A 93 -6.69 -6.05 -6.63
CA ILE A 93 -7.37 -5.08 -7.52
C ILE A 93 -7.17 -3.65 -7.00
N GLU A 94 -7.35 -3.39 -5.70
CA GLU A 94 -7.15 -2.05 -5.14
C GLU A 94 -5.74 -1.49 -5.35
N ILE A 95 -4.73 -2.35 -5.23
CA ILE A 95 -3.31 -1.99 -5.41
C ILE A 95 -3.06 -1.67 -6.88
N VAL A 96 -3.44 -2.57 -7.79
CA VAL A 96 -3.26 -2.41 -9.24
C VAL A 96 -4.04 -1.21 -9.79
N ASP A 97 -5.22 -0.94 -9.21
CA ASP A 97 -6.03 0.24 -9.53
C ASP A 97 -5.51 1.53 -8.89
N ALA A 98 -4.46 1.45 -8.06
CA ALA A 98 -3.91 2.57 -7.31
C ALA A 98 -5.03 3.42 -6.68
N ARG A 99 -5.96 2.80 -5.95
CA ARG A 99 -7.06 3.55 -5.32
C ARG A 99 -6.53 4.56 -4.32
N LYS A 100 -7.04 5.80 -4.36
CA LYS A 100 -6.65 6.90 -3.45
C LYS A 100 -6.78 6.54 -1.98
N THR A 101 -7.88 5.88 -1.63
CA THR A 101 -8.14 5.38 -0.28
C THR A 101 -8.50 3.91 -0.39
N PRO A 102 -7.71 2.99 0.20
CA PRO A 102 -8.07 1.59 0.23
C PRO A 102 -9.31 1.38 1.10
N SER A 103 -10.03 0.27 0.91
CA SER A 103 -11.25 0.02 1.69
C SER A 103 -10.96 -0.18 3.17
N THR A 104 -9.79 -0.77 3.48
CA THR A 104 -9.35 -1.09 4.85
C THR A 104 -7.92 -0.58 5.07
N PRO A 105 -7.75 0.75 5.25
CA PRO A 105 -6.44 1.34 5.51
C PRO A 105 -5.92 0.87 6.87
N MET A 106 -4.64 0.51 6.93
CA MET A 106 -3.98 0.07 8.14
C MET A 106 -2.56 0.61 8.22
N MET A 107 -2.06 0.74 9.45
CA MET A 107 -0.65 1.02 9.70
C MET A 107 -0.09 0.06 10.73
N GLU A 108 1.17 -0.32 10.55
CA GLU A 108 2.00 -0.95 11.57
C GLU A 108 2.96 0.11 12.11
N ILE A 109 2.74 0.50 13.36
CA ILE A 109 3.51 1.55 14.03
C ILE A 109 4.43 0.86 15.04
N TYR A 110 5.73 0.97 14.77
CA TYR A 110 6.76 0.50 15.68
C TYR A 110 7.14 1.63 16.64
N LEU A 111 7.44 1.25 17.88
CA LEU A 111 7.84 2.18 18.93
C LEU A 111 9.37 2.31 18.99
N ASP A 112 9.84 3.44 19.52
CA ASP A 112 11.26 3.67 19.77
C ASP A 112 11.84 2.68 20.80
N GLU A 113 13.16 2.69 20.99
CA GLU A 113 13.84 1.73 21.89
C GLU A 113 13.39 1.87 23.36
N GLU A 114 12.90 3.04 23.79
CA GLU A 114 12.46 3.31 25.17
C GLU A 114 11.03 2.86 25.46
N HIS A 115 10.17 2.79 24.43
CA HIS A 115 8.75 2.45 24.55
C HIS A 115 8.45 1.02 24.04
N ARG A 116 9.41 0.37 23.37
CA ARG A 116 9.25 -0.94 22.72
C ARG A 116 8.96 -2.09 23.67
N TYR A 117 9.45 -2.04 24.90
CA TYR A 117 9.32 -3.14 25.90
C TYR A 117 8.31 -2.84 27.01
N ASP A 118 7.79 -1.62 27.08
CA ASP A 118 6.89 -1.17 28.15
C ASP A 118 5.45 -1.07 27.63
N LYS A 119 4.59 -1.99 28.11
CA LYS A 119 3.17 -2.03 27.72
C LYS A 119 2.41 -0.76 28.09
N GLU A 120 2.70 -0.16 29.24
CA GLU A 120 2.02 1.07 29.70
C GLU A 120 2.33 2.27 28.81
N LYS A 121 3.59 2.42 28.42
CA LYS A 121 4.03 3.48 27.51
C LYS A 121 3.46 3.28 26.10
N ALA A 122 3.45 2.04 25.60
CA ALA A 122 2.81 1.70 24.33
C ALA A 122 1.30 2.03 24.34
N MET A 123 0.63 1.76 25.46
CA MET A 123 -0.78 2.12 25.67
C MET A 123 -0.99 3.64 25.66
N GLU A 124 -0.10 4.41 26.25
CA GLU A 124 -0.19 5.87 26.19
C GLU A 124 -0.06 6.40 24.75
N VAL A 125 0.88 5.87 23.97
CA VAL A 125 1.05 6.22 22.56
C VAL A 125 -0.18 5.82 21.75
N ALA A 126 -0.73 4.62 21.96
CA ALA A 126 -1.96 4.17 21.30
C ALA A 126 -3.15 5.12 21.58
N LYS A 127 -3.36 5.50 22.85
CA LYS A 127 -4.41 6.47 23.26
C LYS A 127 -4.19 7.88 22.70
N ARG A 128 -2.97 8.25 22.33
CA ARG A 128 -2.67 9.54 21.67
C ARG A 128 -2.96 9.50 20.17
N ILE A 129 -2.82 8.33 19.55
CA ILE A 129 -3.01 8.14 18.11
C ILE A 129 -4.50 7.93 17.78
N GLU A 130 -5.23 7.19 18.62
CA GLU A 130 -6.64 6.85 18.39
C GLU A 130 -7.55 8.08 18.27
N HIS A 131 -8.23 8.21 17.12
CA HIS A 131 -9.17 9.29 16.85
C HIS A 131 -10.45 9.11 17.64
N THR A 132 -10.60 9.92 18.69
CA THR A 132 -11.79 9.91 19.52
C THR A 132 -12.71 11.06 19.15
N ARG A 133 -13.91 10.70 18.70
CA ARG A 133 -15.04 11.60 18.49
C ARG A 133 -16.04 11.48 19.64
N ILE A 134 -16.92 12.47 19.76
CA ILE A 134 -17.99 12.44 20.78
C ILE A 134 -18.92 11.25 20.58
N GLU A 135 -19.19 10.84 19.33
CA GLU A 135 -19.96 9.62 19.02
C GLU A 135 -19.37 8.35 19.64
N ASN A 136 -18.05 8.27 19.80
CA ASN A 136 -17.37 7.08 20.34
C ASN A 136 -17.25 7.08 21.87
N VAL A 137 -17.82 8.09 22.54
CA VAL A 137 -17.77 8.28 24.01
C VAL A 137 -19.17 8.55 24.57
N ALA A 138 -20.12 8.96 23.73
CA ALA A 138 -21.51 9.18 24.11
C ALA A 138 -22.32 7.89 24.06
N ARG A 139 -23.00 7.57 25.16
CA ARG A 139 -23.97 6.46 25.25
C ARG A 139 -25.30 6.83 24.59
N SER A 140 -25.77 8.05 24.83
CA SER A 140 -26.94 8.61 24.15
C SER A 140 -26.76 10.11 23.95
N VAL A 141 -27.30 10.59 22.83
CA VAL A 141 -27.42 12.02 22.56
C VAL A 141 -28.89 12.32 22.38
N GLU A 142 -29.45 12.94 23.40
CA GLU A 142 -30.84 13.32 23.47
C GLU A 142 -30.97 14.80 23.12
N THR A 143 -32.08 15.12 22.46
CA THR A 143 -32.36 16.47 21.99
C THR A 143 -33.68 16.88 22.56
N ASP A 144 -33.66 17.87 23.43
CA ASP A 144 -34.88 18.46 23.96
C ASP A 144 -35.30 19.62 23.05
N LEU A 145 -36.46 19.44 22.42
CA LEU A 145 -37.06 20.39 21.49
C LEU A 145 -37.66 21.61 22.19
N LEU A 146 -37.99 21.49 23.48
CA LEU A 146 -38.62 22.56 24.25
C LEU A 146 -37.59 23.54 24.81
N SER A 147 -36.48 23.01 25.34
CA SER A 147 -35.39 23.81 25.90
C SER A 147 -34.27 24.11 24.90
N ASN A 148 -34.35 23.63 23.64
CA ASN A 148 -33.27 23.71 22.66
C ASN A 148 -31.91 23.25 23.23
N THR A 149 -31.94 22.23 24.08
CA THR A 149 -30.73 21.64 24.67
C THR A 149 -30.40 20.31 24.00
N ILE A 150 -29.10 20.08 23.79
CA ILE A 150 -28.57 18.77 23.42
C ILE A 150 -27.92 18.19 24.66
N ARG A 151 -28.49 17.11 25.19
CA ARG A 151 -27.95 16.38 26.33
C ARG A 151 -27.13 15.20 25.83
N ILE A 152 -25.86 15.17 26.22
CA ILE A 152 -24.90 14.13 25.87
C ILE A 152 -24.60 13.35 27.15
N VAL A 153 -25.04 12.09 27.20
CA VAL A 153 -24.71 11.18 28.28
C VAL A 153 -23.44 10.44 27.87
N LEU A 154 -22.33 10.69 28.58
CA LEU A 154 -21.04 10.06 28.32
C LEU A 154 -20.93 8.74 29.07
N ASP A 155 -20.24 7.78 28.47
CA ASP A 155 -19.97 6.48 29.11
C ASP A 155 -18.68 6.52 29.93
N LYS A 156 -18.77 6.12 31.20
CA LYS A 156 -17.65 6.08 32.16
C LYS A 156 -16.57 5.09 31.73
N GLU A 157 -16.95 3.94 31.16
CA GLU A 157 -15.99 2.91 30.75
C GLU A 157 -15.20 3.40 29.52
N MET A 158 -15.89 3.96 28.52
CA MET A 158 -15.23 4.48 27.32
C MET A 158 -14.36 5.72 27.59
N LEU A 159 -14.72 6.54 28.58
CA LEU A 159 -13.88 7.67 29.04
C LEU A 159 -12.58 7.19 29.69
N ALA A 160 -12.66 6.16 30.54
CA ALA A 160 -11.51 5.59 31.25
C ALA A 160 -10.55 4.88 30.27
N ASP A 161 -11.09 4.09 29.35
CA ASP A 161 -10.31 3.38 28.33
C ASP A 161 -9.53 4.37 27.46
N LYS A 162 -10.15 5.49 27.09
CA LYS A 162 -9.53 6.52 26.23
C LYS A 162 -8.68 7.55 26.99
N GLY A 163 -8.69 7.50 28.33
CA GLY A 163 -7.95 8.43 29.18
C GLY A 163 -8.38 9.88 28.98
N LEU A 164 -9.69 10.10 28.83
CA LEU A 164 -10.30 11.42 28.66
C LEU A 164 -11.04 11.82 29.93
N THR A 165 -10.88 13.07 30.34
CA THR A 165 -11.66 13.68 31.41
C THR A 165 -12.85 14.45 30.84
N THR A 166 -13.93 14.56 31.60
CA THR A 166 -15.11 15.33 31.17
C THR A 166 -14.80 16.82 30.99
N ASP A 167 -13.79 17.33 31.71
CA ASP A 167 -13.29 18.70 31.54
C ASP A 167 -12.65 18.94 30.17
N HIS A 168 -12.01 17.92 29.58
CA HIS A 168 -11.49 18.03 28.21
C HIS A 168 -12.62 18.09 27.18
N VAL A 169 -13.72 17.37 27.41
CA VAL A 169 -14.89 17.40 26.52
C VAL A 169 -15.54 18.78 26.55
N VAL A 170 -15.72 19.37 27.74
CA VAL A 170 -16.28 20.72 27.91
C VAL A 170 -15.41 21.76 27.20
N LYS A 171 -14.08 21.75 27.41
CA LYS A 171 -13.15 22.67 26.72
C LYS A 171 -13.21 22.58 25.20
N VAL A 172 -13.43 21.38 24.65
CA VAL A 172 -13.55 21.17 23.20
C VAL A 172 -14.87 21.73 22.69
N LEU A 173 -15.97 21.52 23.42
CA LEU A 173 -17.29 22.04 23.07
C LEU A 173 -17.37 23.56 23.16
N GLU A 174 -16.77 24.17 24.19
CA GLU A 174 -16.66 25.63 24.33
C GLU A 174 -15.90 26.27 23.15
N LYS A 175 -14.80 25.63 22.71
CA LYS A 175 -14.02 26.08 21.56
C LYS A 175 -14.82 26.09 20.25
N MET A 176 -15.86 25.27 20.13
CA MET A 176 -16.70 25.23 18.93
C MET A 176 -17.69 26.40 18.83
N LYS A 177 -17.90 27.17 19.91
CA LYS A 177 -18.80 28.34 19.94
C LYS A 177 -20.21 28.05 19.38
N ILE A 178 -20.76 26.88 19.66
CA ILE A 178 -22.08 26.43 19.15
C ILE A 178 -23.23 26.81 20.12
N GLY A 179 -22.91 27.06 21.40
CA GLY A 179 -23.86 27.36 22.47
C GLY A 179 -23.16 27.48 23.84
N GLU A 180 -23.94 27.73 24.89
CA GLU A 180 -23.46 27.65 26.28
C GLU A 180 -23.42 26.18 26.71
N VAL A 181 -22.28 25.74 27.23
CA VAL A 181 -22.06 24.35 27.64
C VAL A 181 -22.17 24.29 29.16
N THR A 182 -23.14 23.54 29.67
CA THR A 182 -23.34 23.36 31.10
C THR A 182 -23.04 21.90 31.47
N LYS A 183 -22.27 21.71 32.53
CA LYS A 183 -22.04 20.38 33.11
C LYS A 183 -23.10 20.17 34.18
N GLU A 184 -24.06 19.28 33.92
CA GLU A 184 -25.11 18.93 34.89
C GLU A 184 -24.58 17.91 35.91
N ASP A 185 -23.90 16.86 35.43
CA ASP A 185 -23.33 15.78 36.25
C ASP A 185 -21.88 15.45 35.84
N ASP A 186 -21.20 14.59 36.60
CA ASP A 186 -19.84 14.10 36.29
C ASP A 186 -19.68 13.52 34.87
N TYR A 187 -20.77 13.01 34.27
CA TYR A 187 -20.79 12.33 32.97
C TYR A 187 -21.85 12.87 32.00
N THR A 188 -22.61 13.91 32.36
CA THR A 188 -23.66 14.48 31.51
C THR A 188 -23.29 15.91 31.13
N VAL A 189 -23.23 16.19 29.83
CA VAL A 189 -22.95 17.52 29.29
C VAL A 189 -24.17 18.00 28.50
N SER A 190 -24.73 19.15 28.86
CA SER A 190 -25.80 19.80 28.11
C SER A 190 -25.25 21.01 27.34
N VAL A 191 -25.64 21.13 26.07
CA VAL A 191 -25.29 22.27 25.22
C VAL A 191 -26.57 23.03 24.87
N TYR A 192 -26.68 24.26 25.37
CA TYR A 192 -27.81 25.16 25.12
C TYR A 192 -27.55 26.01 23.88
N LEU A 193 -28.44 25.97 22.89
CA LEU A 193 -28.20 26.51 21.55
C LEU A 193 -28.76 27.92 21.30
N GLY A 194 -29.32 28.58 22.32
CA GLY A 194 -29.94 29.91 22.23
C GLY A 194 -31.44 29.86 21.91
N GLU A 195 -32.13 30.99 22.09
CA GLU A 195 -33.54 31.15 21.71
C GLU A 195 -33.70 31.27 20.18
N ASN A 196 -34.67 30.55 19.60
CA ASN A 196 -35.03 30.49 18.18
C ASN A 196 -34.06 29.76 17.24
N VAL A 197 -33.90 28.44 17.42
CA VAL A 197 -33.20 27.57 16.46
C VAL A 197 -34.19 26.64 15.77
N ASP A 198 -34.26 26.72 14.44
CA ASP A 198 -35.06 25.81 13.62
C ASP A 198 -34.63 24.34 13.80
N PHE A 199 -35.58 23.39 13.76
CA PHE A 199 -35.31 21.95 13.92
C PHE A 199 -34.18 21.44 13.02
N GLN A 200 -34.13 21.93 11.78
CA GLN A 200 -33.11 21.54 10.80
C GLN A 200 -31.72 22.07 11.16
N VAL A 201 -31.64 23.25 11.77
CA VAL A 201 -30.38 23.84 12.26
C VAL A 201 -29.91 23.09 13.51
N LEU A 202 -30.84 22.69 14.36
CA LEU A 202 -30.55 21.94 15.58
C LEU A 202 -30.00 20.53 15.26
N MET A 203 -30.58 19.85 14.26
CA MET A 203 -30.03 18.57 13.76
C MET A 203 -28.65 18.73 13.11
N LYS A 204 -28.42 19.77 12.31
CA LYS A 204 -27.09 20.06 11.75
C LYS A 204 -26.05 20.37 12.83
N ARG A 205 -26.43 21.07 13.89
CA ARG A 205 -25.54 21.38 15.03
C ARG A 205 -25.28 20.13 15.86
N ARG A 206 -26.28 19.27 16.07
CA ARG A 206 -26.10 17.94 16.69
C ARG A 206 -25.10 17.09 15.93
N GLU A 207 -25.21 17.00 14.60
CA GLU A 207 -24.25 16.25 13.78
C GLU A 207 -22.84 16.83 13.87
N ARG A 208 -22.70 18.16 13.93
CA ARG A 208 -21.40 18.81 14.14
C ARG A 208 -20.79 18.48 15.51
N ILE A 209 -21.62 18.45 16.55
CA ILE A 209 -21.21 18.09 17.90
C ILE A 209 -20.81 16.61 17.96
N LEU A 210 -21.58 15.70 17.35
CA LEU A 210 -21.23 14.27 17.29
C LEU A 210 -19.90 14.02 16.56
N ASN A 211 -19.65 14.76 15.48
CA ASN A 211 -18.40 14.71 14.71
C ASN A 211 -17.25 15.51 15.34
N ALA A 212 -17.47 16.16 16.48
CA ALA A 212 -16.45 16.93 17.16
C ALA A 212 -15.27 16.05 17.58
N ARG A 213 -14.06 16.57 17.36
CA ARG A 213 -12.81 15.85 17.63
C ARG A 213 -12.37 16.16 19.05
N LEU A 214 -12.29 15.14 19.91
CA LEU A 214 -11.82 15.29 21.28
C LEU A 214 -10.29 15.16 21.35
N LYS A 215 -9.76 14.07 20.78
CA LYS A 215 -8.33 13.72 20.82
C LYS A 215 -8.00 12.78 19.65
N GLY A 216 -6.73 12.74 19.26
CA GLY A 216 -6.22 11.78 18.28
C GLY A 216 -5.95 12.37 16.90
N ILE A 217 -5.43 11.50 16.04
CA ILE A 217 -5.06 11.83 14.67
C ILE A 217 -6.25 11.54 13.75
N PRO A 218 -6.71 12.50 12.93
CA PRO A 218 -7.82 12.28 12.01
C PRO A 218 -7.47 11.16 11.03
N GLY A 219 -8.41 10.22 10.85
CA GLY A 219 -8.27 9.11 9.92
C GLY A 219 -7.95 7.77 10.59
N ILE A 220 -7.54 7.76 11.87
CA ILE A 220 -7.23 6.54 12.63
C ILE A 220 -8.38 6.20 13.58
N LYS A 221 -9.23 5.25 13.21
CA LYS A 221 -10.44 4.87 13.98
C LYS A 221 -10.11 4.15 15.28
N ARG A 222 -9.20 3.17 15.23
CA ARG A 222 -8.84 2.32 16.37
C ARG A 222 -7.35 2.00 16.35
N ALA A 223 -6.74 1.87 17.51
CA ALA A 223 -5.37 1.40 17.68
C ALA A 223 -5.34 0.18 18.60
N ILE A 224 -4.77 -0.92 18.13
CA ILE A 224 -4.66 -2.19 18.86
C ILE A 224 -3.18 -2.49 19.08
N ILE A 225 -2.80 -2.85 20.30
CA ILE A 225 -1.43 -3.25 20.62
C ILE A 225 -1.29 -4.75 20.43
N GLN A 226 -0.26 -5.17 19.72
CA GLN A 226 0.10 -6.58 19.54
C GLN A 226 1.54 -6.81 19.99
N GLU A 227 1.77 -7.95 20.64
CA GLU A 227 3.11 -8.43 20.97
C GLU A 227 3.66 -9.21 19.77
N ARG A 228 4.79 -8.75 19.21
CA ARG A 228 5.54 -9.49 18.19
C ARG A 228 6.87 -9.94 18.76
N GLN A 229 7.30 -11.15 18.39
CA GLN A 229 8.66 -11.60 18.71
C GLN A 229 9.66 -10.95 17.75
N GLY A 230 10.52 -10.09 18.28
CA GLY A 230 11.65 -9.49 17.57
C GLY A 230 12.96 -10.26 17.82
N PRO A 231 14.05 -9.88 17.13
CA PRO A 231 15.37 -10.50 17.27
C PRO A 231 15.97 -10.39 18.68
N SER A 232 15.52 -9.41 19.48
CA SER A 232 16.06 -9.07 20.80
C SER A 232 15.00 -9.09 21.91
N GLY A 233 13.87 -9.78 21.71
CA GLY A 233 12.78 -9.92 22.70
C GLY A 233 11.38 -9.67 22.14
N THR A 234 10.36 -9.74 23.01
CA THR A 234 8.98 -9.34 22.68
C THR A 234 8.89 -7.83 22.53
N GLU A 235 8.53 -7.36 21.33
CA GLU A 235 8.31 -5.96 21.00
C GLU A 235 6.81 -5.67 20.90
N TYR A 236 6.37 -4.54 21.48
CA TYR A 236 5.02 -4.03 21.31
C TYR A 236 4.89 -3.25 20.00
N VAL A 237 3.99 -3.68 19.12
CA VAL A 237 3.66 -3.01 17.85
C VAL A 237 2.21 -2.54 17.91
N ILE A 238 1.95 -1.31 17.47
CA ILE A 238 0.60 -0.77 17.39
C ILE A 238 0.10 -0.98 15.97
N ILE A 239 -1.04 -1.66 15.82
CA ILE A 239 -1.75 -1.80 14.55
C ILE A 239 -2.97 -0.89 14.57
N THR A 240 -3.09 -0.04 13.56
CA THR A 240 -4.21 0.90 13.44
C THR A 240 -5.21 0.48 12.39
N ASP A 241 -6.50 0.70 12.67
CA ASP A 241 -7.56 0.76 11.67
C ASP A 241 -7.69 2.22 11.22
N GLY A 242 -7.28 2.50 9.98
CA GLY A 242 -7.03 3.85 9.49
C GLY A 242 -5.56 4.13 9.22
N SER A 243 -5.32 5.12 8.34
CA SER A 243 -3.98 5.58 8.01
C SER A 243 -3.91 7.11 8.06
N ASN A 244 -2.83 7.62 8.66
CA ASN A 244 -2.41 9.02 8.60
C ASN A 244 -0.90 9.12 8.91
N LEU A 245 -0.07 8.70 7.96
CA LEU A 245 1.38 8.65 8.06
C LEU A 245 2.00 10.01 8.40
N ALA A 246 1.54 11.08 7.76
CA ALA A 246 2.11 12.42 7.94
C ALA A 246 2.03 12.93 9.38
N GLN A 247 0.95 12.59 10.10
CA GLN A 247 0.78 12.97 11.50
C GLN A 247 1.37 11.96 12.47
N VAL A 248 1.29 10.66 12.16
CA VAL A 248 1.85 9.58 13.00
C VAL A 248 3.35 9.74 13.18
N LEU A 249 4.08 10.13 12.13
CA LEU A 249 5.53 10.36 12.20
C LEU A 249 5.94 11.49 13.15
N LYS A 250 5.01 12.39 13.52
CA LYS A 250 5.27 13.51 14.44
C LYS A 250 5.00 13.15 15.91
N VAL A 251 4.44 11.98 16.19
CA VAL A 251 4.07 11.55 17.53
C VAL A 251 5.31 11.10 18.30
N LYS A 252 5.49 11.62 19.52
CA LYS A 252 6.57 11.16 20.42
C LYS A 252 6.34 9.72 20.85
N GLY A 253 7.38 8.89 20.78
CA GLY A 253 7.32 7.46 21.10
C GLY A 253 7.22 6.55 19.86
N VAL A 254 6.94 7.11 18.68
CA VAL A 254 6.89 6.36 17.41
C VAL A 254 8.27 6.36 16.76
N ASP A 255 8.71 5.21 16.26
CA ASP A 255 9.94 5.08 15.48
C ASP A 255 9.65 5.38 13.99
N PRO A 256 10.07 6.54 13.46
CA PRO A 256 9.76 6.95 12.10
C PRO A 256 10.40 6.06 11.03
N ARG A 257 11.43 5.28 11.37
CA ARG A 257 12.17 4.47 10.38
C ARG A 257 11.48 3.15 10.05
N ARG A 258 10.58 2.70 10.93
CA ARG A 258 9.93 1.38 10.84
C ARG A 258 8.42 1.44 10.66
N VAL A 259 7.80 2.63 10.66
CA VAL A 259 6.36 2.75 10.39
C VAL A 259 6.04 2.25 8.98
N ARG A 260 5.05 1.38 8.87
CA ARG A 260 4.54 0.86 7.60
C ARG A 260 3.07 1.19 7.46
N THR A 261 2.63 1.47 6.24
CA THR A 261 1.22 1.61 5.91
C THR A 261 0.91 0.92 4.60
N ASN A 262 -0.31 0.45 4.47
CA ASN A 262 -0.82 -0.18 3.25
C ASN A 262 -1.46 0.85 2.28
N ASN A 263 -1.48 2.13 2.64
CA ASN A 263 -1.99 3.20 1.78
C ASN A 263 -0.86 3.76 0.90
N ILE A 264 -0.91 3.44 -0.40
CA ILE A 264 0.18 3.72 -1.35
C ILE A 264 0.32 5.23 -1.62
N HIS A 265 -0.79 5.96 -1.80
CA HIS A 265 -0.76 7.39 -2.11
C HIS A 265 -0.21 8.21 -0.96
N GLU A 266 -0.54 7.80 0.27
CA GLU A 266 0.00 8.44 1.46
C GLU A 266 1.52 8.25 1.60
N VAL A 267 2.03 7.07 1.22
CA VAL A 267 3.47 6.81 1.18
C VAL A 267 4.14 7.64 0.08
N GLU A 268 3.52 7.75 -1.10
CA GLU A 268 3.99 8.60 -2.19
C GLU A 268 4.13 10.07 -1.73
N GLU A 269 3.12 10.62 -1.04
CA GLU A 269 3.12 12.01 -0.60
C GLU A 269 4.13 12.30 0.51
N VAL A 270 4.37 11.36 1.43
CA VAL A 270 5.21 11.58 2.61
C VAL A 270 6.65 11.11 2.43
N LEU A 271 6.84 9.91 1.87
CA LEU A 271 8.15 9.24 1.74
C LEU A 271 8.69 9.25 0.30
N GLY A 272 7.83 9.46 -0.70
CA GLY A 272 8.21 9.57 -2.11
C GLY A 272 7.98 8.30 -2.94
N ILE A 273 8.36 8.38 -4.21
CA ILE A 273 7.99 7.41 -5.25
C ILE A 273 8.66 6.05 -5.05
N GLU A 274 9.95 6.01 -4.70
CA GLU A 274 10.64 4.72 -4.45
C GLU A 274 10.10 3.98 -3.23
N ALA A 275 9.66 4.73 -2.20
CA ALA A 275 8.98 4.14 -1.05
C ALA A 275 7.63 3.56 -1.47
N ALA A 276 6.85 4.28 -2.29
CA ALA A 276 5.59 3.79 -2.82
C ALA A 276 5.78 2.54 -3.72
N ARG A 277 6.79 2.55 -4.60
CA ARG A 277 7.18 1.40 -5.42
C ARG A 277 7.49 0.18 -4.57
N ARG A 278 8.25 0.35 -3.49
CA ARG A 278 8.57 -0.73 -2.54
C ARG A 278 7.32 -1.26 -1.84
N VAL A 279 6.42 -0.37 -1.40
CA VAL A 279 5.16 -0.74 -0.75
C VAL A 279 4.25 -1.53 -1.70
N ILE A 280 4.16 -1.14 -2.98
CA ILE A 280 3.41 -1.91 -4.00
C ILE A 280 3.95 -3.34 -4.10
N VAL A 281 5.28 -3.51 -4.19
CA VAL A 281 5.90 -4.83 -4.28
C VAL A 281 5.61 -5.67 -3.05
N GLU A 282 5.83 -5.10 -1.86
CA GLU A 282 5.62 -5.82 -0.60
C GLU A 282 4.16 -6.20 -0.40
N GLU A 283 3.22 -5.30 -0.73
CA GLU A 283 1.81 -5.55 -0.56
C GLU A 283 1.29 -6.63 -1.52
N ILE A 284 1.66 -6.58 -2.80
CA ILE A 284 1.30 -7.63 -3.77
C ILE A 284 1.86 -8.99 -3.31
N MET A 285 3.13 -9.04 -2.90
CA MET A 285 3.75 -10.26 -2.40
C MET A 285 3.12 -10.76 -1.10
N ASN A 286 2.65 -9.87 -0.22
CA ASN A 286 1.94 -10.26 0.99
C ASN A 286 0.58 -10.88 0.65
N VAL A 287 -0.18 -10.27 -0.25
CA VAL A 287 -1.49 -10.79 -0.71
C VAL A 287 -1.34 -12.17 -1.35
N LEU A 288 -0.33 -12.38 -2.20
CA LEU A 288 -0.09 -13.66 -2.86
C LEU A 288 0.35 -14.75 -1.86
N ARG A 289 1.29 -14.43 -0.95
CA ARG A 289 1.77 -15.37 0.07
C ARG A 289 0.69 -15.78 1.07
N GLU A 290 -0.17 -14.84 1.49
CA GLU A 290 -1.29 -15.15 2.38
C GLU A 290 -2.30 -16.13 1.75
N GLN A 291 -2.37 -16.20 0.41
CA GLN A 291 -3.21 -17.16 -0.31
C GLN A 291 -2.49 -18.49 -0.64
N GLY A 292 -1.22 -18.61 -0.27
CA GLY A 292 -0.37 -19.75 -0.59
C GLY A 292 -0.05 -19.86 -2.08
N LEU A 293 -0.05 -18.74 -2.79
CA LEU A 293 0.30 -18.64 -4.21
C LEU A 293 1.74 -18.14 -4.31
N ASP A 294 2.52 -18.79 -5.17
CA ASP A 294 3.91 -18.41 -5.41
C ASP A 294 4.03 -17.78 -6.81
N VAL A 295 4.44 -16.51 -6.83
CA VAL A 295 4.72 -15.76 -8.06
C VAL A 295 6.09 -15.13 -7.88
N ASP A 296 6.94 -15.24 -8.90
CA ASP A 296 8.27 -14.67 -8.84
C ASP A 296 8.21 -13.14 -8.66
N ILE A 297 9.02 -12.63 -7.73
CA ILE A 297 9.08 -11.21 -7.38
C ILE A 297 9.44 -10.31 -8.57
N ARG A 298 10.12 -10.83 -9.61
CA ARG A 298 10.49 -10.10 -10.82
C ARG A 298 9.27 -9.60 -11.59
N HIS A 299 8.20 -10.39 -11.65
CA HIS A 299 6.93 -9.99 -12.26
C HIS A 299 6.32 -8.80 -11.49
N VAL A 300 6.36 -8.87 -10.16
CA VAL A 300 5.84 -7.81 -9.29
C VAL A 300 6.69 -6.54 -9.39
N TYR A 301 8.01 -6.67 -9.52
CA TYR A 301 8.89 -5.53 -9.77
C TYR A 301 8.54 -4.83 -11.08
N LEU A 302 8.36 -5.57 -12.18
CA LEU A 302 7.99 -4.98 -13.46
C LEU A 302 6.67 -4.21 -13.38
N VAL A 303 5.68 -4.74 -12.66
CA VAL A 303 4.40 -4.04 -12.42
C VAL A 303 4.61 -2.75 -11.62
N ALA A 304 5.33 -2.83 -10.51
CA ALA A 304 5.59 -1.67 -9.65
C ALA A 304 6.37 -0.57 -10.40
N ASP A 305 7.34 -0.97 -11.23
CA ASP A 305 8.15 -0.04 -12.02
C ASP A 305 7.28 0.66 -13.08
N ILE A 306 6.43 -0.08 -13.81
CA ILE A 306 5.50 0.50 -14.79
C ILE A 306 4.53 1.49 -14.13
N MET A 307 4.00 1.13 -12.95
CA MET A 307 3.08 1.98 -12.18
C MET A 307 3.74 3.26 -11.65
N THR A 308 5.05 3.26 -11.43
CA THR A 308 5.79 4.39 -10.81
C THR A 308 6.68 5.18 -11.78
N HIS A 309 6.87 4.72 -13.02
CA HIS A 309 7.84 5.28 -13.97
C HIS A 309 7.66 6.79 -14.26
N THR A 310 6.44 7.31 -14.12
CA THR A 310 6.13 8.72 -14.43
C THR A 310 6.42 9.70 -13.30
N GLY A 311 7.00 9.23 -12.21
CA GLY A 311 7.24 10.04 -11.01
C GLY A 311 5.99 10.28 -10.16
N ARG A 312 4.91 9.55 -10.43
CA ARG A 312 3.69 9.42 -9.61
C ARG A 312 3.12 8.03 -9.75
N VAL A 313 2.44 7.52 -8.72
CA VAL A 313 1.79 6.21 -8.81
C VAL A 313 0.55 6.29 -9.69
N ARG A 314 0.52 5.49 -10.74
CA ARG A 314 -0.60 5.42 -11.69
C ARG A 314 -1.29 4.06 -11.66
N GLN A 315 -2.61 4.12 -11.81
CA GLN A 315 -3.44 2.94 -12.07
C GLN A 315 -3.02 2.27 -13.39
N ILE A 316 -3.08 0.94 -13.45
CA ILE A 316 -2.76 0.19 -14.68
C ILE A 316 -3.81 0.41 -15.79
N GLY A 317 -5.08 0.59 -15.43
CA GLY A 317 -6.20 0.76 -16.37
C GLY A 317 -6.26 2.09 -17.15
N ARG A 318 -7.45 2.38 -17.70
CA ARG A 318 -7.69 3.45 -18.68
C ARG A 318 -7.32 4.88 -18.26
N HIS A 319 -7.28 5.19 -16.96
CA HIS A 319 -6.96 6.53 -16.47
C HIS A 319 -5.48 6.71 -16.13
N GLY A 320 -4.67 5.65 -16.24
CA GLY A 320 -3.24 5.69 -15.94
C GLY A 320 -2.43 5.12 -17.10
N VAL A 321 -1.76 3.99 -16.87
CA VAL A 321 -0.75 3.44 -17.78
C VAL A 321 -1.28 3.23 -19.19
N VAL A 322 -2.45 2.60 -19.35
CA VAL A 322 -3.01 2.33 -20.69
C VAL A 322 -3.51 3.59 -21.39
N GLY A 323 -4.15 4.51 -20.65
CA GLY A 323 -4.65 5.77 -21.21
C GLY A 323 -3.55 6.74 -21.67
N GLN A 324 -2.33 6.53 -21.19
CA GLN A 324 -1.15 7.31 -21.55
C GLN A 324 -0.26 6.67 -22.61
N LYS A 325 -0.66 5.51 -23.17
CA LYS A 325 0.03 4.97 -24.34
C LYS A 325 0.03 6.01 -25.46
N GLU A 326 1.17 6.16 -26.12
CA GLU A 326 1.34 7.14 -27.19
C GLU A 326 0.39 6.85 -28.37
N SER A 327 0.27 5.58 -28.74
CA SER A 327 -0.56 5.18 -29.88
C SER A 327 -2.05 5.38 -29.61
N VAL A 328 -2.74 5.91 -30.60
CA VAL A 328 -4.18 6.14 -30.59
C VAL A 328 -4.89 4.80 -30.78
N LEU A 329 -4.36 3.95 -31.66
CA LEU A 329 -4.96 2.65 -31.98
C LEU A 329 -4.97 1.71 -30.77
N ALA A 330 -3.90 1.68 -29.97
CA ALA A 330 -3.87 0.88 -28.75
C ALA A 330 -4.83 1.41 -27.68
N ARG A 331 -4.93 2.74 -27.52
CA ARG A 331 -5.90 3.35 -26.59
C ARG A 331 -7.33 3.02 -27.02
N ALA A 332 -7.64 3.18 -28.30
CA ALA A 332 -8.97 2.96 -28.87
C ALA A 332 -9.38 1.47 -28.87
N ALA A 333 -8.44 0.54 -29.05
CA ALA A 333 -8.68 -0.90 -29.00
C ALA A 333 -8.90 -1.43 -27.58
N PHE A 334 -8.42 -0.73 -26.55
CA PHE A 334 -8.60 -1.13 -25.16
C PHE A 334 -9.96 -0.71 -24.59
N GLU A 335 -10.27 0.59 -24.61
CA GLU A 335 -11.55 1.12 -24.09
C GLU A 335 -11.83 2.52 -24.67
N MET A 336 -13.09 2.99 -24.64
CA MET A 336 -13.50 4.34 -25.09
C MET A 336 -13.11 4.69 -26.54
N THR A 337 -13.30 3.75 -27.47
CA THR A 337 -12.87 3.84 -28.88
C THR A 337 -13.27 5.13 -29.58
N THR A 338 -14.55 5.51 -29.53
CA THR A 338 -15.07 6.70 -30.23
C THR A 338 -14.45 7.99 -29.72
N LYS A 339 -14.25 8.10 -28.40
CA LYS A 339 -13.64 9.27 -27.77
C LYS A 339 -12.20 9.44 -28.22
N TYR A 340 -11.38 8.39 -28.13
CA TYR A 340 -9.97 8.48 -28.51
C TYR A 340 -9.76 8.79 -29.99
N LEU A 341 -10.56 8.19 -30.88
CA LEU A 341 -10.48 8.48 -32.30
C LEU A 341 -10.93 9.91 -32.63
N PHE A 342 -11.99 10.40 -31.97
CA PHE A 342 -12.46 11.77 -32.14
C PHE A 342 -11.45 12.80 -31.63
N ASP A 343 -10.91 12.60 -30.41
CA ASP A 343 -9.88 13.46 -29.82
C ASP A 343 -8.61 13.48 -30.68
N ALA A 344 -8.19 12.32 -31.20
CA ALA A 344 -7.05 12.21 -32.11
C ALA A 344 -7.29 12.93 -33.44
N ALA A 345 -8.47 12.77 -34.05
CA ALA A 345 -8.82 13.44 -35.30
C ALA A 345 -8.90 14.96 -35.14
N THR A 346 -9.44 15.46 -34.02
CA THR A 346 -9.54 16.90 -33.74
C THR A 346 -8.17 17.53 -33.46
N ARG A 347 -7.24 16.79 -32.86
CA ARG A 347 -5.88 17.26 -32.56
C ARG A 347 -4.87 17.01 -33.67
N GLY A 348 -5.21 16.18 -34.65
CA GLY A 348 -4.27 15.71 -35.67
C GLY A 348 -3.16 14.82 -35.08
N GLU A 349 -3.49 13.97 -34.10
CA GLU A 349 -2.53 13.01 -33.53
C GLU A 349 -2.08 12.00 -34.61
N VAL A 350 -0.79 11.66 -34.60
CA VAL A 350 -0.16 10.71 -35.55
C VAL A 350 0.22 9.45 -34.79
N ASP A 351 -0.16 8.29 -35.35
CA ASP A 351 0.21 6.98 -34.80
C ASP A 351 1.39 6.39 -35.58
N TYR A 352 2.45 6.01 -34.87
CA TYR A 352 3.67 5.46 -35.46
C TYR A 352 3.71 3.92 -35.51
N ILE A 353 2.67 3.22 -35.00
CA ILE A 353 2.53 1.76 -35.11
C ILE A 353 3.77 1.01 -34.59
N LYS A 354 4.31 1.46 -33.44
CA LYS A 354 5.52 0.85 -32.84
C LYS A 354 5.23 -0.23 -31.81
N GLY A 355 3.98 -0.34 -31.36
CA GLY A 355 3.59 -1.29 -30.32
C GLY A 355 3.02 -2.58 -30.89
N VAL A 356 2.76 -3.53 -29.99
CA VAL A 356 2.25 -4.85 -30.36
C VAL A 356 0.80 -4.77 -30.86
N THR A 357 -0.05 -3.97 -30.21
CA THR A 357 -1.49 -3.93 -30.50
C THR A 357 -1.77 -3.34 -31.88
N GLU A 358 -1.07 -2.27 -32.23
CA GLU A 358 -1.21 -1.56 -33.50
C GLU A 358 -0.68 -2.40 -34.66
N SER A 359 0.47 -3.05 -34.49
CA SER A 359 1.02 -3.96 -35.49
C SER A 359 0.04 -5.09 -35.81
N VAL A 360 -0.60 -5.68 -34.80
CA VAL A 360 -1.62 -6.74 -35.03
C VAL A 360 -2.84 -6.20 -35.76
N ILE A 361 -3.35 -5.01 -35.40
CA ILE A 361 -4.52 -4.39 -36.06
C ILE A 361 -4.26 -4.14 -37.54
N VAL A 362 -3.06 -3.68 -37.89
CA VAL A 362 -2.68 -3.32 -39.26
C VAL A 362 -2.14 -4.53 -40.05
N GLY A 363 -1.88 -5.67 -39.39
CA GLY A 363 -1.37 -6.88 -40.01
C GLY A 363 0.16 -6.89 -40.23
N GLN A 364 0.90 -6.10 -39.45
CA GLN A 364 2.36 -6.10 -39.41
C GLN A 364 2.92 -7.14 -38.43
N ILE A 365 4.19 -7.48 -38.60
CA ILE A 365 4.92 -8.34 -37.66
C ILE A 365 5.10 -7.58 -36.34
N VAL A 366 4.82 -8.25 -35.22
CA VAL A 366 4.97 -7.67 -33.89
C VAL A 366 6.45 -7.51 -33.53
N PRO A 367 6.87 -6.40 -32.90
CA PRO A 367 8.29 -6.11 -32.61
C PRO A 367 8.81 -6.84 -31.36
N VAL A 368 8.28 -8.04 -31.06
CA VAL A 368 8.65 -8.88 -29.91
C VAL A 368 8.83 -10.33 -30.36
N GLY A 369 9.56 -11.13 -29.58
CA GLY A 369 9.90 -12.51 -29.95
C GLY A 369 10.72 -12.56 -31.24
N THR A 370 10.30 -13.39 -32.19
CA THR A 370 11.01 -13.57 -33.46
C THR A 370 11.01 -12.33 -34.35
N GLY A 371 10.07 -11.40 -34.17
CA GLY A 371 10.03 -10.13 -34.90
C GLY A 371 11.09 -9.11 -34.46
N PHE A 372 11.84 -9.39 -33.38
CA PHE A 372 12.94 -8.56 -32.91
C PHE A 372 14.25 -8.80 -33.67
N VAL A 373 14.40 -9.96 -34.33
CA VAL A 373 15.66 -10.37 -34.97
C VAL A 373 15.71 -9.93 -36.42
N GLU A 374 16.77 -9.20 -36.79
CA GLU A 374 17.09 -8.86 -38.18
C GLU A 374 18.19 -9.78 -38.71
N LEU A 375 17.98 -10.35 -39.89
CA LEU A 375 18.95 -11.22 -40.56
C LEU A 375 19.65 -10.45 -41.68
N TYR A 376 20.98 -10.41 -41.65
CA TYR A 376 21.79 -9.89 -42.73
C TYR A 376 22.59 -11.03 -43.37
N LEU A 377 22.35 -11.30 -44.65
CA LEU A 377 23.09 -12.30 -45.40
C LEU A 377 24.00 -11.61 -46.42
N TYR A 378 25.31 -11.74 -46.23
CA TYR A 378 26.29 -11.28 -47.23
C TYR A 378 26.56 -12.39 -48.25
N GLY A 379 25.91 -12.32 -49.41
CA GLY A 379 26.21 -13.20 -50.53
C GLY A 379 27.43 -12.70 -51.31
N LYS A 380 28.55 -13.42 -51.26
CA LYS A 380 29.53 -13.32 -52.36
C LYS A 380 28.86 -13.94 -53.59
N GLY A 381 28.43 -13.10 -54.52
CA GLY A 381 28.00 -13.58 -55.83
C GLY A 381 29.10 -14.46 -56.40
N LYS A 382 28.83 -15.75 -56.57
CA LYS A 382 29.59 -16.55 -57.52
C LYS A 382 29.24 -15.97 -58.88
N GLY A 383 30.15 -15.16 -59.43
CA GLY A 383 30.17 -14.94 -60.86
C GLY A 383 30.43 -16.29 -61.52
N GLU A 384 29.47 -16.72 -62.33
CA GLU A 384 29.64 -17.34 -63.65
C GLU A 384 28.29 -17.32 -64.37
#